data_AF-A0A3S0ZGZ1-F1
#
_entry.id   AF-A0A3S0ZGZ1-F1
#
_cell.length_a   1.000
_cell.length_b   1.000
_cell.length_c   1.000
_cell.angle_alpha   90.00
_cell.angle_beta   90.00
_cell.angle_gamma   90.00
#
_symmetry.space_group_name_H-M   'P 1'
#
loop_
_entity.id
_entity.type
_entity.pdbx_description
1 polymer ?
#
loop_
_entity_poly.entity_id
_entity_poly.type
_entity_poly.pdbx_seq_one_letter_code
_entity_poly.pdbx_strand_id
1 'polypeptide(L)'
;MEEDLEDENVDCNLQVQPSEDALDKKTKPPNKRRFEEEMLDLTNQIKEKETEMESLKSSGALHISKELNSLRAEKSAKIAQRREIDEELERINNKILPEKMKQLNQLELSLYYKNEEKINTAIQRLEWNLKAHSYKLSEEKKIVSEIDGLRRSKKTLGQYLTLKQEIGVIRDQLRHLREERDALFRSVSQIKAKEEKLKADASGAKSSVYHLKKALDALYETRRSIQATFRRQKDEYHEVKERQKQEGLRRKESFLLDKRKRIAEKEAAKVPFEEEVHLCNTLIAYLGRFNTLPVSESSVDSQDDPEFAEEIGDGQYILLKKSGVNEADEPTANSRKLIRRNRRSSRKQSMIKQMTHTAEVLNQFLTLRLVAPATTADVGDTLNQLVALKSQYEQEQDQALSCSLNEVASDAGVSATESLICEMSRQVSKTESSEEG
;
A
#
# COMPACT_ATOMS: atom_id res chain seq x y z
N MET A 1 -27.23 19.50 35.28
CA MET A 1 -26.52 18.30 34.79
C MET A 1 -26.41 18.47 33.30
N GLU A 2 -25.62 19.48 32.91
CA GLU A 2 -24.15 19.36 32.69
C GLU A 2 -23.95 18.86 31.25
N GLU A 3 -23.17 19.49 30.38
CA GLU A 3 -22.21 20.57 30.52
C GLU A 3 -21.94 21.12 29.12
N ASP A 4 -21.59 22.41 29.07
CA ASP A 4 -21.21 23.17 27.91
C ASP A 4 -19.98 22.57 27.20
N LEU A 5 -20.09 22.32 25.89
CA LEU A 5 -18.95 22.03 25.02
C LEU A 5 -18.55 23.32 24.31
N GLU A 6 -17.63 24.05 24.93
CA GLU A 6 -16.92 25.16 24.32
C GLU A 6 -15.92 24.62 23.30
N ASP A 7 -16.15 24.96 22.03
CA ASP A 7 -15.22 24.75 20.92
C ASP A 7 -14.00 25.67 21.08
N GLU A 8 -12.97 25.21 21.79
CA GLU A 8 -11.64 25.82 21.74
C GLU A 8 -10.98 25.53 20.37
N ASN A 9 -11.21 26.46 19.45
CA ASN A 9 -10.53 26.55 18.17
C ASN A 9 -9.10 27.09 18.38
N VAL A 10 -8.19 26.19 18.78
CA VAL A 10 -6.76 26.50 18.92
C VAL A 10 -6.11 26.47 17.54
N ASP A 11 -5.99 27.65 16.95
CA ASP A 11 -5.28 27.90 15.70
C ASP A 11 -3.75 27.80 15.93
N CYS A 12 -3.24 26.57 16.02
CA CYS A 12 -1.80 26.29 16.05
C CYS A 12 -1.21 26.35 14.63
N ASN A 13 -1.17 27.55 14.04
CA ASN A 13 -0.34 27.83 12.87
C ASN A 13 1.12 27.98 13.33
N LEU A 14 1.75 26.86 13.70
CA LEU A 14 3.18 26.79 13.99
C LEU A 14 3.91 26.71 12.64
N GLN A 15 4.32 27.86 12.14
CA GLN A 15 5.16 27.98 10.95
C GLN A 15 6.57 27.47 11.30
N VAL A 16 6.78 26.17 11.15
CA VAL A 16 8.08 25.50 11.32
C VAL A 16 9.00 25.99 10.19
N GLN A 17 9.95 26.86 10.52
CA GLN A 17 11.04 27.20 9.61
C GLN A 17 11.91 25.95 9.38
N PRO A 18 12.23 25.60 8.12
CA PRO A 18 13.11 24.49 7.81
C PRO A 18 14.54 24.83 8.26
N SER A 19 15.05 24.10 9.24
CA SER A 19 16.45 24.18 9.65
C SER A 19 17.34 23.67 8.51
N GLU A 20 18.28 24.50 8.06
CA GLU A 20 19.21 24.21 6.95
C GLU A 20 20.25 23.11 7.29
N ASP A 21 20.30 22.65 8.53
CA ASP A 21 21.24 21.63 9.04
C ASP A 21 20.91 20.17 8.67
N ALA A 22 19.92 19.92 7.81
CA ALA A 22 19.50 18.57 7.42
C ALA A 22 20.13 18.02 6.11
N LEU A 23 20.90 18.83 5.37
CA LEU A 23 21.25 18.54 3.97
C LEU A 23 22.32 17.44 3.76
N ASP A 24 23.03 16.99 4.79
CA ASP A 24 24.11 15.98 4.65
C ASP A 24 23.81 14.61 5.25
N LYS A 25 22.56 14.34 5.64
CA LYS A 25 22.16 12.97 6.00
C LYS A 25 21.97 12.17 4.71
N LYS A 26 22.99 11.38 4.33
CA LYS A 26 22.89 10.34 3.28
C LYS A 26 21.60 9.54 3.49
N THR A 27 20.58 9.80 2.67
CA THR A 27 19.30 9.12 2.77
C THR A 27 19.51 7.65 2.44
N LYS A 28 19.26 6.79 3.43
CA LYS A 28 19.39 5.34 3.25
C LYS A 28 18.23 4.84 2.39
N PRO A 29 18.45 3.91 1.45
CA PRO A 29 17.36 3.34 0.66
C PRO A 29 16.34 2.62 1.59
N PRO A 30 15.03 2.69 1.28
CA PRO A 30 14.01 1.99 2.05
C PRO A 30 14.27 0.48 2.11
N ASN A 31 14.06 -0.12 3.28
CA ASN A 31 14.29 -1.56 3.51
C ASN A 31 13.20 -2.43 2.85
N LYS A 32 13.35 -2.72 1.55
CA LYS A 32 12.39 -3.50 0.74
C LYS A 32 12.04 -4.86 1.36
N ARG A 33 13.03 -5.57 1.90
CA ARG A 33 12.83 -6.90 2.50
C ARG A 33 11.86 -6.88 3.68
N ARG A 34 11.99 -5.91 4.59
CA ARG A 34 11.10 -5.79 5.75
C ARG A 34 9.66 -5.50 5.32
N PHE A 35 9.49 -4.61 4.35
CA PHE A 35 8.19 -4.33 3.77
C PHE A 35 7.55 -5.58 3.16
N GLU A 36 8.31 -6.39 2.41
CA GLU A 36 7.81 -7.63 1.81
C GLU A 36 7.42 -8.67 2.87
N GLU A 37 8.21 -8.82 3.93
CA GLU A 37 7.91 -9.71 5.07
C GLU A 37 6.60 -9.26 5.79
N GLU A 38 6.49 -7.98 6.17
CA GLU A 38 5.28 -7.42 6.82
C GLU A 38 4.02 -7.55 5.95
N MET A 39 4.16 -7.34 4.64
CA MET A 39 3.07 -7.48 3.68
C MET A 39 2.59 -8.93 3.54
N LEU A 40 3.52 -9.89 3.59
CA LEU A 40 3.21 -11.31 3.54
C LEU A 40 2.48 -11.75 4.82
N ASP A 41 2.97 -11.30 5.98
CA ASP A 41 2.35 -11.60 7.27
C ASP A 41 0.92 -11.06 7.35
N LEU A 42 0.70 -9.80 6.96
CA LEU A 42 -0.66 -9.23 6.90
C LEU A 42 -1.56 -9.97 5.92
N THR A 43 -1.02 -10.39 4.76
CA THR A 43 -1.80 -11.17 3.79
C THR A 43 -2.20 -12.53 4.34
N ASN A 44 -1.33 -13.19 5.12
CA ASN A 44 -1.65 -14.46 5.77
C ASN A 44 -2.70 -14.28 6.88
N GLN A 45 -2.58 -13.25 7.70
CA GLN A 45 -3.58 -12.94 8.75
C GLN A 45 -4.96 -12.62 8.15
N ILE A 46 -4.99 -11.86 7.05
CA ILE A 46 -6.23 -11.59 6.32
C ILE A 46 -6.86 -12.90 5.84
N LYS A 47 -6.09 -13.77 5.17
CA LYS A 47 -6.59 -15.06 4.69
C LYS A 47 -7.11 -15.94 5.82
N GLU A 48 -6.38 -16.03 6.92
CA GLU A 48 -6.80 -16.80 8.10
C GLU A 48 -8.15 -16.28 8.64
N LYS A 49 -8.28 -14.96 8.82
CA LYS A 49 -9.52 -14.33 9.30
C LYS A 49 -10.67 -14.44 8.30
N GLU A 50 -10.41 -14.42 7.00
CA GLU A 50 -11.40 -14.68 5.96
C GLU A 50 -11.92 -16.12 6.03
N THR A 51 -11.02 -17.11 6.19
CA THR A 51 -11.41 -18.52 6.34
C THR A 51 -12.20 -18.77 7.62
N GLU A 52 -11.81 -18.15 8.74
CA GLU A 52 -12.52 -18.20 10.01
C GLU A 52 -13.95 -17.64 9.84
N MET A 53 -14.08 -16.48 9.20
CA MET A 53 -15.38 -15.86 8.93
C MET A 53 -16.26 -16.72 8.02
N GLU A 54 -15.70 -17.30 6.96
CA GLU A 54 -16.45 -18.15 6.03
C GLU A 54 -16.90 -19.46 6.69
N SER A 55 -16.07 -20.04 7.55
CA SER A 55 -16.44 -21.22 8.33
C SER A 55 -17.62 -20.94 9.28
N LEU A 56 -17.65 -19.78 9.93
CA LEU A 56 -18.74 -19.37 10.83
C LEU A 56 -20.04 -19.05 10.08
N LYS A 57 -19.93 -18.43 8.89
CA LYS A 57 -21.10 -18.12 8.04
C LYS A 57 -21.76 -19.39 7.50
N SER A 58 -20.95 -20.31 6.98
CA SER A 58 -21.43 -21.55 6.36
C SER A 58 -22.02 -22.52 7.37
N SER A 59 -21.35 -22.71 8.51
CA SER A 59 -21.80 -23.65 9.56
C SER A 59 -22.92 -23.09 10.44
N GLY A 60 -22.82 -21.83 10.88
CA GLY A 60 -23.73 -21.26 11.87
C GLY A 60 -25.04 -20.75 11.28
N ALA A 61 -24.98 -19.83 10.31
CA ALA A 61 -26.16 -19.05 9.95
C ALA A 61 -27.22 -19.86 9.20
N LEU A 62 -26.80 -20.69 8.24
CA LEU A 62 -27.74 -21.47 7.42
C LEU A 62 -28.36 -22.64 8.18
N HIS A 63 -27.56 -23.33 9.00
CA HIS A 63 -28.05 -24.46 9.81
C HIS A 63 -29.04 -23.97 10.87
N ILE A 64 -28.65 -22.96 11.66
CA ILE A 64 -29.49 -22.44 12.74
C ILE A 64 -30.80 -21.88 12.18
N SER A 65 -30.80 -21.20 11.02
CA SER A 65 -32.04 -20.71 10.42
C SER A 65 -32.99 -21.82 9.99
N LYS A 66 -32.47 -22.94 9.43
CA LYS A 66 -33.31 -24.08 9.03
C LYS A 66 -33.92 -24.76 10.24
N GLU A 67 -33.11 -24.98 11.28
CA GLU A 67 -33.54 -25.60 12.53
C GLU A 67 -34.61 -24.76 13.25
N LEU A 68 -34.41 -23.44 13.30
CA LEU A 68 -35.37 -22.51 13.89
C LEU A 68 -36.71 -22.53 13.14
N ASN A 69 -36.69 -22.61 11.80
CA ASN A 69 -37.91 -22.75 11.01
C ASN A 69 -38.62 -24.10 11.27
N SER A 70 -37.89 -25.20 11.41
CA SER A 70 -38.49 -26.49 11.77
C SER A 70 -39.12 -26.48 13.17
N LEU A 71 -38.46 -25.86 14.16
CA LEU A 71 -39.03 -25.73 15.51
C LEU A 71 -40.28 -24.84 15.53
N ARG A 72 -40.31 -23.77 14.74
CA ARG A 72 -41.50 -22.93 14.58
C ARG A 72 -42.67 -23.70 13.97
N ALA A 73 -42.40 -24.51 12.95
CA ALA A 73 -43.40 -25.37 12.32
C ALA A 73 -43.94 -26.40 13.33
N GLU A 74 -43.06 -27.11 14.03
CA GLU A 74 -43.43 -28.09 15.06
C GLU A 74 -44.26 -27.45 16.19
N LYS A 75 -43.82 -26.31 16.71
CA LYS A 75 -44.54 -25.53 17.72
C LYS A 75 -45.92 -25.14 17.23
N SER A 76 -46.04 -24.64 15.99
CA SER A 76 -47.33 -24.24 15.42
C SER A 76 -48.29 -25.43 15.29
N ALA A 77 -47.78 -26.60 14.88
CA ALA A 77 -48.57 -27.83 14.78
C ALA A 77 -49.05 -28.30 16.16
N LYS A 78 -48.17 -28.28 17.17
CA LYS A 78 -48.52 -28.64 18.56
C LYS A 78 -49.55 -27.67 19.18
N ILE A 79 -49.46 -26.38 18.85
CA ILE A 79 -50.47 -25.39 19.27
C ILE A 79 -51.81 -25.65 18.59
N ALA A 80 -51.81 -26.01 17.30
CA ALA A 80 -53.04 -26.37 16.58
C ALA A 80 -53.70 -27.62 17.21
N GLN A 81 -52.94 -28.68 17.48
CA GLN A 81 -53.42 -29.88 18.19
C GLN A 81 -54.01 -29.55 19.55
N ARG A 82 -53.36 -28.65 20.31
CA ARG A 82 -53.89 -28.20 21.60
C ARG A 82 -55.24 -27.50 21.46
N ARG A 83 -55.41 -26.64 20.44
CA ARG A 83 -56.68 -25.94 20.21
C ARG A 83 -57.80 -26.92 19.89
N GLU A 84 -57.53 -27.95 19.09
CA GLU A 84 -58.50 -29.01 18.79
C GLU A 84 -58.94 -29.75 20.06
N ILE A 85 -57.99 -30.09 20.95
CA ILE A 85 -58.31 -30.70 22.25
C ILE A 85 -59.10 -29.74 23.15
N ASP A 86 -58.75 -28.45 23.18
CA ASP A 86 -59.46 -27.45 23.98
C ASP A 86 -60.93 -27.30 23.47
N GLU A 87 -61.16 -27.34 22.16
CA GLU A 87 -62.51 -27.34 21.55
C GLU A 87 -63.29 -28.63 21.86
N GLU A 88 -62.64 -29.79 21.85
CA GLU A 88 -63.27 -31.06 22.21
C GLU A 88 -63.63 -31.12 23.70
N LEU A 89 -62.73 -30.67 24.58
CA LEU A 89 -62.99 -30.52 26.00
C LEU A 89 -64.21 -29.61 26.24
N GLU A 90 -64.29 -28.49 25.54
CA GLU A 90 -65.43 -27.57 25.64
C GLU A 90 -66.73 -28.24 25.14
N ARG A 91 -66.69 -28.95 24.01
CA ARG A 91 -67.84 -29.68 23.46
C ARG A 91 -68.38 -30.72 24.44
N ILE A 92 -67.49 -31.54 25.02
CA ILE A 92 -67.87 -32.59 25.95
C ILE A 92 -68.41 -31.98 27.25
N ASN A 93 -67.73 -30.97 27.80
CA ASN A 93 -68.07 -30.39 29.10
C ASN A 93 -69.34 -29.53 29.06
N ASN A 94 -69.56 -28.77 27.97
CA ASN A 94 -70.69 -27.83 27.87
C ASN A 94 -71.96 -28.46 27.29
N LYS A 95 -71.85 -29.48 26.43
CA LYS A 95 -73.01 -30.08 25.74
C LYS A 95 -73.29 -31.51 26.18
N ILE A 96 -72.34 -32.41 25.94
CA ILE A 96 -72.57 -33.86 26.03
C ILE A 96 -72.79 -34.30 27.48
N LEU A 97 -71.89 -33.92 28.38
CA LEU A 97 -71.95 -34.31 29.79
C LEU A 97 -73.22 -33.80 30.50
N PRO A 98 -73.61 -32.51 30.42
CA PRO A 98 -74.81 -32.02 31.10
C PRO A 98 -76.10 -32.60 30.49
N GLU A 99 -76.15 -32.86 29.18
CA GLU A 99 -77.31 -33.51 28.55
C GLU A 99 -77.49 -34.94 29.07
N LYS A 100 -76.41 -35.74 29.08
CA LYS A 100 -76.43 -37.10 29.62
C LYS A 100 -76.76 -37.11 31.12
N MET A 101 -76.25 -36.16 31.89
CA MET A 101 -76.57 -36.02 33.31
C MET A 101 -78.05 -35.66 33.54
N LYS A 102 -78.63 -34.77 32.71
CA LYS A 102 -80.07 -34.46 32.76
C LYS A 102 -80.92 -35.69 32.46
N GLN A 103 -80.56 -36.46 31.42
CA GLN A 103 -81.22 -37.73 31.09
C GLN A 103 -81.12 -38.74 32.24
N LEU A 104 -79.96 -38.83 32.90
CA LEU A 104 -79.74 -39.71 34.05
C LEU A 104 -80.65 -39.31 35.21
N ASN A 105 -80.71 -38.02 35.54
CA ASN A 105 -81.56 -37.51 36.62
C ASN A 105 -83.06 -37.72 36.32
N GLN A 106 -83.48 -37.55 35.06
CA GLN A 106 -84.86 -37.84 34.65
C GLN A 106 -85.22 -39.32 34.84
N LEU A 107 -84.33 -40.23 34.43
CA LEU A 107 -84.52 -41.67 34.65
C LEU A 107 -84.50 -42.01 36.14
N GLU A 108 -83.60 -41.40 36.92
CA GLU A 108 -83.50 -41.63 38.37
C GLU A 108 -84.81 -41.28 39.10
N LEU A 109 -85.44 -40.16 38.75
CA LEU A 109 -86.73 -39.75 39.32
C LEU A 109 -87.88 -40.72 38.96
N SER A 110 -87.78 -41.43 37.83
CA SER A 110 -88.79 -42.38 37.37
C SER A 110 -88.66 -43.79 37.96
N LEU A 111 -87.59 -44.07 38.72
CA LEU A 111 -87.31 -45.39 39.28
C LEU A 111 -87.94 -45.58 40.67
N TYR A 112 -88.78 -46.61 40.81
CA TYR A 112 -89.33 -47.03 42.12
C TYR A 112 -88.32 -47.82 42.97
N TYR A 113 -87.51 -48.66 42.32
CA TYR A 113 -86.49 -49.47 42.96
C TYR A 113 -85.14 -49.25 42.27
N LYS A 114 -84.08 -49.11 43.08
CA LYS A 114 -82.71 -48.89 42.58
C LYS A 114 -81.98 -50.17 42.18
N ASN A 115 -82.47 -51.33 42.62
CA ASN A 115 -81.83 -52.62 42.40
C ASN A 115 -82.75 -53.53 41.58
N GLU A 116 -82.19 -54.18 40.57
CA GLU A 116 -82.94 -55.10 39.71
C GLU A 116 -83.47 -56.31 40.50
N GLU A 117 -82.67 -56.83 41.42
CA GLU A 117 -83.05 -57.95 42.30
C GLU A 117 -84.29 -57.63 43.12
N LYS A 118 -84.40 -56.41 43.67
CA LYS A 118 -85.58 -55.99 44.44
C LYS A 118 -86.83 -55.97 43.57
N ILE A 119 -86.72 -55.51 42.32
CA ILE A 119 -87.84 -55.55 41.36
C ILE A 119 -88.24 -57.00 41.07
N ASN A 120 -87.27 -57.89 40.81
CA ASN A 120 -87.55 -59.29 40.51
C ASN A 120 -88.21 -60.00 41.70
N THR A 121 -87.74 -59.78 42.94
CA THR A 121 -88.36 -60.37 44.14
C THR A 121 -89.79 -59.86 44.38
N ALA A 122 -90.06 -58.57 44.12
CA ALA A 122 -91.40 -58.00 44.22
C ALA A 122 -92.35 -58.60 43.16
N ILE A 123 -91.88 -58.73 41.91
CA ILE A 123 -92.62 -59.41 40.84
C ILE A 123 -92.94 -60.84 41.24
N GLN A 124 -91.95 -61.61 41.69
CA GLN A 124 -92.14 -63.00 42.12
C GLN A 124 -93.15 -63.13 43.26
N ARG A 125 -93.11 -62.21 44.23
CA ARG A 125 -94.07 -62.18 45.35
C ARG A 125 -95.50 -61.92 44.88
N LEU A 126 -95.69 -60.97 43.98
CA LEU A 126 -97.02 -60.65 43.41
C LEU A 126 -97.53 -61.79 42.52
N GLU A 127 -96.67 -62.39 41.70
CA GLU A 127 -97.00 -63.56 40.88
C GLU A 127 -97.36 -64.78 41.75
N TRP A 128 -96.66 -64.97 42.87
CA TRP A 128 -96.99 -66.03 43.83
C TRP A 128 -98.35 -65.78 44.51
N ASN A 129 -98.60 -64.55 44.97
CA ASN A 129 -99.89 -64.19 45.57
C ASN A 129 -101.06 -64.49 44.61
N LEU A 130 -100.92 -64.13 43.33
CA LEU A 130 -101.93 -64.34 42.28
C LEU A 130 -102.20 -65.83 42.03
N LYS A 131 -101.18 -66.70 42.16
CA LYS A 131 -101.33 -68.16 42.02
C LYS A 131 -101.94 -68.81 43.26
N ALA A 132 -101.62 -68.31 44.45
CA ALA A 132 -101.98 -68.95 45.71
C ALA A 132 -103.38 -68.58 46.23
N HIS A 133 -103.90 -67.39 45.88
CA HIS A 133 -105.17 -66.89 46.41
C HIS A 133 -106.17 -66.60 45.28
N SER A 134 -107.44 -66.94 45.49
CA SER A 134 -108.54 -66.56 44.60
C SER A 134 -109.01 -65.13 44.92
N TYR A 135 -108.54 -64.14 44.18
CA TYR A 135 -108.93 -62.75 44.36
C TYR A 135 -110.20 -62.41 43.56
N LYS A 136 -110.84 -61.29 43.90
CA LYS A 136 -111.89 -60.73 43.03
C LYS A 136 -111.22 -60.19 41.76
N LEU A 137 -111.91 -60.25 40.62
CA LEU A 137 -111.40 -59.78 39.32
C LEU A 137 -110.83 -58.35 39.36
N SER A 138 -111.37 -57.47 40.21
CA SER A 138 -110.88 -56.10 40.40
C SER A 138 -109.49 -56.03 41.06
N GLU A 139 -109.20 -56.94 41.98
CA GLU A 139 -107.91 -57.04 42.70
C GLU A 139 -106.85 -57.71 41.83
N GLU A 140 -107.21 -58.76 41.09
CA GLU A 140 -106.31 -59.40 40.11
C GLU A 140 -105.83 -58.39 39.08
N LYS A 141 -106.73 -57.57 38.52
CA LYS A 141 -106.38 -56.49 37.59
C LYS A 141 -105.38 -55.50 38.20
N LYS A 142 -105.51 -55.18 39.49
CA LYS A 142 -104.56 -54.30 40.19
C LYS A 142 -103.18 -54.98 40.31
N ILE A 143 -103.13 -56.23 40.76
CA ILE A 143 -101.87 -56.97 40.92
C ILE A 143 -101.15 -57.12 39.57
N VAL A 144 -101.88 -57.48 38.50
CA VAL A 144 -101.33 -57.58 37.14
C VAL A 144 -100.79 -56.21 36.67
N SER A 145 -101.54 -55.13 36.89
CA SER A 145 -101.09 -53.78 36.53
C SER A 145 -99.82 -53.35 37.28
N GLU A 146 -99.66 -53.82 38.53
CA GLU A 146 -98.47 -53.58 39.34
C GLU A 146 -97.28 -54.39 38.82
N ILE A 147 -97.47 -55.68 38.49
CA ILE A 147 -96.44 -56.51 37.84
C ILE A 147 -95.97 -55.86 36.53
N ASP A 148 -96.89 -55.39 35.69
CA ASP A 148 -96.57 -54.69 34.44
C ASP A 148 -95.88 -53.34 34.70
N GLY A 149 -96.22 -52.66 35.79
CA GLY A 149 -95.50 -51.47 36.28
C GLY A 149 -94.05 -51.79 36.67
N LEU A 150 -93.83 -52.85 37.44
CA LEU A 150 -92.51 -53.32 37.87
C LEU A 150 -91.66 -53.79 36.68
N ARG A 151 -92.25 -54.50 35.71
CA ARG A 151 -91.56 -54.92 34.48
C ARG A 151 -91.13 -53.73 33.63
N ARG A 152 -91.95 -52.68 33.53
CA ARG A 152 -91.57 -51.41 32.89
C ARG A 152 -90.45 -50.71 33.65
N SER A 153 -90.55 -50.63 34.99
CA SER A 153 -89.51 -50.05 35.85
C SER A 153 -88.16 -50.78 35.70
N LYS A 154 -88.16 -52.11 35.55
CA LYS A 154 -86.96 -52.91 35.28
C LYS A 154 -86.27 -52.47 33.98
N LYS A 155 -87.02 -52.25 32.90
CA LYS A 155 -86.47 -51.77 31.63
C LYS A 155 -85.85 -50.38 31.78
N THR A 156 -86.53 -49.48 32.49
CA THR A 156 -86.00 -48.14 32.81
C THR A 156 -84.72 -48.21 33.65
N LEU A 157 -84.62 -49.17 34.58
CA LEU A 157 -83.41 -49.38 35.38
C LEU A 157 -82.22 -49.81 34.51
N GLY A 158 -82.45 -50.70 33.54
CA GLY A 158 -81.43 -51.08 32.56
C GLY A 158 -80.89 -49.86 31.79
N GLN A 159 -81.79 -48.99 31.32
CA GLN A 159 -81.41 -47.74 30.63
C GLN A 159 -80.63 -46.78 31.54
N TYR A 160 -81.00 -46.69 32.82
CA TYR A 160 -80.27 -45.89 33.80
C TYR A 160 -78.83 -46.41 34.00
N LEU A 161 -78.65 -47.74 34.11
CA LEU A 161 -77.33 -48.34 34.30
C LEU A 161 -76.43 -48.14 33.07
N THR A 162 -76.97 -48.31 31.86
CA THR A 162 -76.21 -48.05 30.62
C THR A 162 -75.79 -46.58 30.53
N LEU A 163 -76.71 -45.66 30.83
CA LEU A 163 -76.40 -44.22 30.80
C LEU A 163 -75.37 -43.82 31.86
N LYS A 164 -75.43 -44.43 33.04
CA LYS A 164 -74.43 -44.25 34.10
C LYS A 164 -73.04 -44.72 33.65
N GLN A 165 -72.96 -45.84 32.95
CA GLN A 165 -71.71 -46.34 32.37
C GLN A 165 -71.18 -45.40 31.28
N GLU A 166 -72.05 -44.91 30.39
CA GLU A 166 -71.68 -43.92 29.36
C GLU A 166 -71.10 -42.64 29.98
N ILE A 167 -71.71 -42.11 31.05
CA ILE A 167 -71.16 -40.96 31.79
C ILE A 167 -69.78 -41.26 32.37
N GLY A 168 -69.55 -42.49 32.84
CA GLY A 168 -68.23 -42.96 33.28
C GLY A 168 -67.20 -42.85 32.17
N VAL A 169 -67.50 -43.42 31.00
CA VAL A 169 -66.62 -43.36 29.81
C VAL A 169 -66.32 -41.92 29.39
N ILE A 170 -67.32 -41.04 29.39
CA ILE A 170 -67.14 -39.61 29.05
C ILE A 170 -66.19 -38.92 30.06
N ARG A 171 -66.28 -39.26 31.35
CA ARG A 171 -65.38 -38.70 32.38
C ARG A 171 -63.94 -39.18 32.20
N ASP A 172 -63.75 -40.44 31.82
CA ASP A 172 -62.42 -40.97 31.54
C ASP A 172 -61.83 -40.34 30.28
N GLN A 173 -62.64 -40.13 29.22
CA GLN A 173 -62.24 -39.36 28.04
C GLN A 173 -61.80 -37.93 28.39
N LEU A 174 -62.56 -37.23 29.25
CA LEU A 174 -62.18 -35.90 29.75
C LEU A 174 -60.86 -35.91 30.51
N ARG A 175 -60.56 -36.97 31.27
CA ARG A 175 -59.28 -37.12 31.96
C ARG A 175 -58.14 -37.24 30.96
N HIS A 176 -58.27 -38.12 29.97
CA HIS A 176 -57.26 -38.33 28.93
C HIS A 176 -57.00 -37.07 28.10
N LEU A 177 -58.03 -36.37 27.65
CA LEU A 177 -57.87 -35.12 26.90
C LEU A 177 -57.14 -34.04 27.71
N ARG A 178 -57.35 -33.97 29.04
CA ARG A 178 -56.61 -33.04 29.92
C ARG A 178 -55.13 -33.43 30.03
N GLU A 179 -54.84 -34.72 30.17
CA GLU A 179 -53.46 -35.23 30.20
C GLU A 179 -52.72 -34.95 28.89
N GLU A 180 -53.38 -35.16 27.74
CA GLU A 180 -52.84 -34.85 26.41
C GLU A 180 -52.59 -33.36 26.23
N ARG A 181 -53.56 -32.51 26.61
CA ARG A 181 -53.39 -31.05 26.60
C ARG A 181 -52.17 -30.62 27.43
N ASP A 182 -52.02 -31.17 28.64
CA ASP A 182 -50.91 -30.84 29.53
C ASP A 182 -49.56 -31.34 28.97
N ALA A 183 -49.55 -32.50 28.32
CA ALA A 183 -48.38 -33.03 27.63
C ALA A 183 -47.97 -32.13 26.44
N LEU A 184 -48.92 -31.69 25.62
CA LEU A 184 -48.69 -30.74 24.53
C LEU A 184 -48.18 -29.39 25.07
N PHE A 185 -48.74 -28.90 26.18
CA PHE A 185 -48.29 -27.67 26.81
C PHE A 185 -46.82 -27.74 27.25
N ARG A 186 -46.41 -28.86 27.87
CA ARG A 186 -45.00 -29.11 28.24
C ARG A 186 -44.11 -29.18 27.01
N SER A 187 -44.54 -29.90 25.96
CA SER A 187 -43.80 -30.01 24.69
C SER A 187 -43.59 -28.63 24.02
N VAL A 188 -44.65 -27.82 23.92
CA VAL A 188 -44.55 -26.44 23.38
C VAL A 188 -43.60 -25.59 24.22
N SER A 189 -43.64 -25.73 25.54
CA SER A 189 -42.73 -25.00 26.43
C SER A 189 -41.27 -25.41 26.25
N GLN A 190 -40.99 -26.70 26.05
CA GLN A 190 -39.66 -27.20 25.71
C GLN A 190 -39.17 -26.71 24.34
N ILE A 191 -40.04 -26.71 23.32
CA ILE A 191 -39.70 -26.20 21.98
C ILE A 191 -39.38 -24.70 22.08
N LYS A 192 -40.15 -23.91 22.84
CA LYS A 192 -39.85 -22.49 23.07
C LYS A 192 -38.48 -22.28 23.71
N ALA A 193 -38.13 -23.07 24.72
CA ALA A 193 -36.82 -22.98 25.35
C ALA A 193 -35.68 -23.33 24.38
N LYS A 194 -35.87 -24.31 23.48
CA LYS A 194 -34.91 -24.63 22.40
C LYS A 194 -34.80 -23.48 21.38
N GLU A 195 -35.93 -22.88 20.97
CA GLU A 195 -35.95 -21.72 20.08
C GLU A 195 -35.16 -20.54 20.67
N GLU A 196 -35.31 -20.26 21.97
CA GLU A 196 -34.59 -19.19 22.64
C GLU A 196 -33.08 -19.44 22.71
N LYS A 197 -32.67 -20.68 23.01
CA LYS A 197 -31.24 -21.07 22.97
C LYS A 197 -30.65 -20.89 21.58
N LEU A 198 -31.29 -21.42 20.54
CA LEU A 198 -30.81 -21.26 19.16
C LEU A 198 -30.79 -19.80 18.70
N LYS A 199 -31.73 -18.96 19.17
CA LYS A 199 -31.70 -17.51 18.91
C LYS A 199 -30.50 -16.85 19.59
N ALA A 200 -30.19 -17.21 20.83
CA ALA A 200 -29.03 -16.71 21.53
C ALA A 200 -27.74 -17.12 20.81
N ASP A 201 -27.63 -18.39 20.40
CA ASP A 201 -26.49 -18.91 19.64
C ASP A 201 -26.34 -18.19 18.29
N ALA A 202 -27.45 -17.98 17.56
CA ALA A 202 -27.45 -17.20 16.32
C ALA A 202 -27.00 -15.75 16.54
N SER A 203 -27.43 -15.12 17.63
CA SER A 203 -27.02 -13.77 17.98
C SER A 203 -25.53 -13.70 18.34
N GLY A 204 -25.04 -14.68 19.11
CA GLY A 204 -23.62 -14.83 19.42
C GLY A 204 -22.77 -15.00 18.17
N ALA A 205 -23.15 -15.92 17.27
CA ALA A 205 -22.46 -16.13 16.00
C ALA A 205 -22.42 -14.86 15.13
N LYS A 206 -23.53 -14.10 15.07
CA LYS A 206 -23.57 -12.81 14.35
C LYS A 206 -22.63 -11.77 14.97
N SER A 207 -22.56 -11.69 16.30
CA SER A 207 -21.61 -10.82 16.99
C SER A 207 -20.16 -11.22 16.68
N SER A 208 -19.82 -12.51 16.72
CA SER A 208 -18.49 -13.00 16.33
C SER A 208 -18.12 -12.64 14.90
N VAL A 209 -19.04 -12.82 13.94
CA VAL A 209 -18.83 -12.41 12.53
C VAL A 209 -18.62 -10.91 12.41
N TYR A 210 -19.36 -10.10 13.17
CA TYR A 210 -19.17 -8.65 13.19
C TYR A 210 -17.78 -8.26 13.72
N HIS A 211 -17.33 -8.87 14.81
CA HIS A 211 -15.99 -8.63 15.36
C HIS A 211 -14.88 -9.06 14.40
N LEU A 212 -15.02 -10.22 13.75
CA LEU A 212 -14.08 -10.67 12.72
C LEU A 212 -14.02 -9.71 11.55
N LYS A 213 -15.18 -9.22 11.06
CA LYS A 213 -15.22 -8.23 9.99
C LYS A 213 -14.48 -6.95 10.38
N LYS A 214 -14.72 -6.41 11.59
CA LYS A 214 -14.02 -5.22 12.09
C LYS A 214 -12.50 -5.43 12.18
N ALA A 215 -12.06 -6.61 12.64
CA ALA A 215 -10.64 -6.95 12.68
C ALA A 215 -10.03 -7.02 11.27
N LEU A 216 -10.78 -7.54 10.30
CA LEU A 216 -10.37 -7.65 8.90
C LEU A 216 -10.24 -6.27 8.24
N ASP A 217 -11.20 -5.37 8.48
CA ASP A 217 -11.14 -3.99 8.00
C ASP A 217 -9.91 -3.27 8.58
N ALA A 218 -9.57 -3.49 9.85
CA ALA A 218 -8.36 -2.95 10.47
C ALA A 218 -7.06 -3.52 9.85
N LEU A 219 -7.02 -4.81 9.50
CA LEU A 219 -5.88 -5.41 8.79
C LEU A 219 -5.72 -4.85 7.37
N TYR A 220 -6.81 -4.57 6.66
CA TYR A 220 -6.75 -3.92 5.35
C TYR A 220 -6.27 -2.46 5.46
N GLU A 221 -6.70 -1.73 6.50
CA GLU A 221 -6.27 -0.35 6.74
C GLU A 221 -4.77 -0.28 7.07
N THR A 222 -4.27 -1.17 7.93
CA THR A 222 -2.83 -1.29 8.24
C THR A 222 -2.01 -1.69 7.02
N ARG A 223 -2.50 -2.62 6.19
CA ARG A 223 -1.87 -2.95 4.90
C ARG A 223 -1.78 -1.72 4.00
N ARG A 224 -2.85 -0.93 3.90
CA ARG A 224 -2.88 0.29 3.08
C ARG A 224 -1.91 1.36 3.61
N SER A 225 -1.82 1.52 4.93
CA SER A 225 -0.90 2.49 5.55
C SER A 225 0.57 2.11 5.37
N ILE A 226 0.93 0.83 5.49
CA ILE A 226 2.30 0.33 5.22
C ILE A 226 2.67 0.53 3.74
N GLN A 227 1.74 0.26 2.82
CA GLN A 227 1.97 0.54 1.40
C GLN A 227 2.14 2.04 1.11
N ALA A 228 1.32 2.89 1.72
CA ALA A 228 1.41 4.34 1.55
C ALA A 228 2.73 4.90 2.10
N THR A 229 3.15 4.44 3.28
CA THR A 229 4.41 4.85 3.91
C THR A 229 5.62 4.38 3.11
N PHE A 230 5.63 3.13 2.63
CA PHE A 230 6.71 2.62 1.78
C PHE A 230 6.81 3.38 0.45
N ARG A 231 5.68 3.71 -0.18
CA ARG A 231 5.66 4.57 -1.39
C ARG A 231 6.24 5.95 -1.10
N ARG A 232 5.79 6.62 -0.03
CA ARG A 232 6.33 7.93 0.40
C ARG A 232 7.84 7.87 0.61
N GLN A 233 8.34 6.88 1.35
CA GLN A 233 9.77 6.69 1.59
C GLN A 233 10.56 6.45 0.30
N LYS A 234 9.97 5.72 -0.66
CA LYS A 234 10.59 5.45 -1.96
C LYS A 234 10.63 6.73 -2.81
N ASP A 235 9.54 7.48 -2.86
CA ASP A 235 9.42 8.73 -3.61
C ASP A 235 10.41 9.77 -3.05
N GLU A 236 10.48 9.92 -1.73
CA GLU A 236 11.43 10.80 -1.03
C GLU A 236 12.89 10.42 -1.33
N TYR A 237 13.22 9.11 -1.29
CA TYR A 237 14.56 8.65 -1.65
C TYR A 237 14.92 8.97 -3.11
N HIS A 238 13.99 8.80 -4.04
CA HIS A 238 14.19 9.14 -5.45
C HIS A 238 14.32 10.64 -5.68
N GLU A 239 13.51 11.46 -4.99
CA GLU A 239 13.57 12.91 -5.08
C GLU A 239 14.93 13.44 -4.60
N VAL A 240 15.42 12.96 -3.45
CA VAL A 240 16.74 13.33 -2.91
C VAL A 240 17.85 12.86 -3.87
N LYS A 241 17.74 11.67 -4.45
CA LYS A 241 18.72 11.16 -5.41
C LYS A 241 18.76 11.97 -6.71
N GLU A 242 17.60 12.35 -7.26
CA GLU A 242 17.53 13.19 -8.45
C GLU A 242 18.03 14.62 -8.15
N ARG A 243 17.72 15.18 -6.97
CA ARG A 243 18.27 16.46 -6.53
C ARG A 243 19.80 16.43 -6.44
N GLN A 244 20.37 15.40 -5.83
CA GLN A 244 21.84 15.21 -5.78
C GLN A 244 22.46 15.06 -7.17
N LYS A 245 21.80 14.36 -8.09
CA LYS A 245 22.26 14.23 -9.48
C LYS A 245 22.20 15.55 -10.22
N GLN A 246 21.12 16.31 -10.07
CA GLN A 246 20.96 17.64 -10.66
C GLN A 246 21.97 18.64 -10.10
N GLU A 247 22.21 18.64 -8.79
CA GLU A 247 23.26 19.45 -8.17
C GLU A 247 24.65 19.04 -8.65
N GLY A 248 24.90 17.73 -8.77
CA GLY A 248 26.14 17.22 -9.34
C GLY A 248 26.36 17.66 -10.80
N LEU A 249 25.29 17.72 -11.61
CA LEU A 249 25.34 18.25 -12.97
C LEU A 249 25.56 19.77 -12.96
N ARG A 250 24.85 20.53 -12.12
CA ARG A 250 25.02 21.97 -11.96
C ARG A 250 26.44 22.34 -11.55
N ARG A 251 27.03 21.61 -10.59
CA ARG A 251 28.43 21.78 -10.16
C ARG A 251 29.42 21.47 -11.28
N LYS A 252 29.16 20.46 -12.10
CA LYS A 252 29.99 20.14 -13.28
C LYS A 252 29.87 21.22 -14.36
N GLU A 253 28.66 21.69 -14.62
CA GLU A 253 28.39 22.75 -15.59
C GLU A 253 29.03 24.07 -15.17
N SER A 254 28.89 24.47 -13.90
CA SER A 254 29.56 25.66 -13.37
C SER A 254 31.08 25.53 -13.46
N PHE A 255 31.63 24.36 -13.13
CA PHE A 255 33.07 24.09 -13.26
C PHE A 255 33.56 24.17 -14.71
N LEU A 256 32.79 23.63 -15.67
CA LEU A 256 33.11 23.71 -17.09
C LEU A 256 33.01 25.14 -17.61
N LEU A 257 32.02 25.91 -17.17
CA LEU A 257 31.86 27.31 -17.52
C LEU A 257 33.03 28.14 -16.99
N ASP A 258 33.42 27.95 -15.72
CA ASP A 258 34.57 28.63 -15.13
C ASP A 258 35.88 28.24 -15.81
N LYS A 259 36.05 26.96 -16.15
CA LYS A 259 37.21 26.51 -16.94
C LYS A 259 37.23 27.16 -18.32
N ARG A 260 36.08 27.26 -18.99
CA ARG A 260 35.95 27.92 -20.29
C ARG A 260 36.26 29.41 -20.19
N LYS A 261 35.77 30.09 -19.15
CA LYS A 261 36.12 31.50 -18.86
C LYS A 261 37.62 31.67 -18.66
N ARG A 262 38.26 30.81 -17.87
CA ARG A 262 39.72 30.85 -17.67
C ARG A 262 40.51 30.60 -18.95
N ILE A 263 40.03 29.73 -19.85
CA ILE A 263 40.67 29.51 -21.15
C ILE A 263 40.46 30.73 -22.04
N ALA A 264 39.23 31.26 -22.12
CA ALA A 264 38.93 32.45 -22.91
C ALA A 264 39.70 33.68 -22.41
N GLU A 265 39.89 33.84 -21.10
CA GLU A 265 40.73 34.90 -20.51
C GLU A 265 42.20 34.72 -20.89
N LYS A 266 42.72 33.49 -20.89
CA LYS A 266 44.07 33.21 -21.37
C LYS A 266 44.23 33.44 -22.87
N GLU A 267 43.22 33.10 -23.68
CA GLU A 267 43.22 33.33 -25.13
C GLU A 267 43.09 34.83 -25.45
N ALA A 268 42.28 35.58 -24.71
CA ALA A 268 42.16 37.04 -24.85
C ALA A 268 43.43 37.77 -24.38
N ALA A 269 44.17 37.21 -23.42
CA ALA A 269 45.46 37.74 -22.98
C ALA A 269 46.61 37.40 -23.95
N LYS A 270 46.42 36.51 -24.93
CA LYS A 270 47.45 36.26 -25.95
C LYS A 270 47.61 37.50 -26.80
N VAL A 271 48.80 38.08 -26.80
CA VAL A 271 49.09 39.23 -27.64
C VAL A 271 49.28 38.74 -29.08
N PRO A 272 48.71 39.44 -30.09
CA PRO A 272 48.98 39.09 -31.49
C PRO A 272 50.48 38.99 -31.74
N PHE A 273 50.90 37.94 -32.47
CA PHE A 273 52.29 37.68 -32.88
C PHE A 273 53.31 37.38 -31.74
N GLU A 274 52.85 37.15 -30.50
CA GLU A 274 53.73 36.83 -29.37
C GLU A 274 54.53 35.53 -29.59
N GLU A 275 53.88 34.51 -30.16
CA GLU A 275 54.51 33.22 -30.43
C GLU A 275 55.64 33.35 -31.48
N GLU A 276 55.42 34.16 -32.52
CA GLU A 276 56.38 34.45 -33.59
C GLU A 276 57.55 35.33 -33.12
N VAL A 277 57.28 36.36 -32.30
CA VAL A 277 58.33 37.19 -31.69
C VAL A 277 59.18 36.35 -30.72
N HIS A 278 58.55 35.49 -29.92
CA HIS A 278 59.26 34.55 -29.05
C HIS A 278 60.10 33.57 -29.89
N LEU A 279 59.57 33.06 -31.00
CA LEU A 279 60.30 32.17 -31.90
C LEU A 279 61.54 32.86 -32.47
N CYS A 280 61.39 34.09 -32.97
CA CYS A 280 62.51 34.93 -33.42
C CYS A 280 63.53 35.14 -32.30
N ASN A 281 63.11 35.44 -31.07
CA ASN A 281 64.00 35.60 -29.91
C ASN A 281 64.78 34.33 -29.59
N THR A 282 64.12 33.15 -29.63
CA THR A 282 64.79 31.86 -29.40
C THR A 282 65.82 31.54 -30.50
N LEU A 283 65.50 31.85 -31.75
CA LEU A 283 66.41 31.65 -32.88
C LEU A 283 67.58 32.64 -32.88
N ILE A 284 67.34 33.90 -32.50
CA ILE A 284 68.40 34.91 -32.29
C ILE A 284 69.34 34.48 -31.16
N ALA A 285 68.80 34.01 -30.03
CA ALA A 285 69.61 33.51 -28.93
C ALA A 285 70.39 32.23 -29.30
N TYR A 286 69.78 31.35 -30.09
CA TYR A 286 70.44 30.14 -30.58
C TYR A 286 71.57 30.46 -31.56
N LEU A 287 71.32 31.31 -32.57
CA LEU A 287 72.34 31.72 -33.56
C LEU A 287 73.41 32.64 -32.96
N GLY A 288 73.06 33.46 -31.96
CA GLY A 288 73.98 34.34 -31.25
C GLY A 288 75.13 33.60 -30.56
N ARG A 289 74.90 32.34 -30.16
CA ARG A 289 75.96 31.45 -29.61
C ARG A 289 77.02 31.05 -30.63
N PHE A 290 76.73 31.16 -31.93
CA PHE A 290 77.65 30.79 -33.00
C PHE A 290 78.40 32.00 -33.58
N ASN A 291 77.99 33.22 -33.21
CA ASN A 291 78.65 34.47 -33.64
C ASN A 291 79.77 34.91 -32.67
N THR A 292 79.95 34.23 -31.54
CA THR A 292 81.02 34.49 -30.58
C THR A 292 82.02 33.34 -30.52
N LEU A 293 83.27 33.60 -30.94
CA LEU A 293 84.53 33.17 -30.30
C LEU A 293 85.76 33.58 -31.15
N PRO A 294 86.93 33.91 -30.55
CA PRO A 294 87.25 33.93 -29.11
C PRO A 294 87.98 35.20 -28.58
N VAL A 295 87.95 35.44 -27.26
CA VAL A 295 89.11 35.76 -26.37
C VAL A 295 88.66 36.06 -24.91
N SER A 296 89.35 35.38 -23.98
CA SER A 296 89.68 35.63 -22.56
C SER A 296 88.65 35.68 -21.42
N GLU A 297 89.10 34.99 -20.36
CA GLU A 297 88.69 34.91 -18.96
C GLU A 297 88.67 36.24 -18.19
N SER A 298 87.74 36.38 -17.24
CA SER A 298 87.81 37.05 -15.90
C SER A 298 86.36 37.16 -15.37
N SER A 299 85.93 36.44 -14.33
CA SER A 299 86.21 36.53 -12.89
C SER A 299 85.45 37.64 -12.14
N VAL A 300 84.80 37.21 -11.04
CA VAL A 300 84.35 37.91 -9.79
C VAL A 300 83.00 38.67 -9.88
N ASP A 301 81.92 38.11 -9.30
CA ASP A 301 81.28 38.43 -7.97
C ASP A 301 80.18 39.50 -8.11
N SER A 302 79.09 39.58 -7.35
CA SER A 302 78.60 38.89 -6.16
C SER A 302 77.14 39.36 -5.95
N GLN A 303 76.29 38.49 -5.36
CA GLN A 303 75.17 38.82 -4.44
C GLN A 303 73.96 39.60 -5.04
N ASP A 304 72.68 39.28 -4.78
CA ASP A 304 72.02 38.88 -3.54
C ASP A 304 70.80 37.96 -3.79
N ASP A 305 70.66 36.95 -2.92
CA ASP A 305 69.39 36.27 -2.59
C ASP A 305 68.45 37.24 -1.82
N PRO A 306 67.14 36.94 -1.71
CA PRO A 306 66.72 36.15 -0.55
C PRO A 306 65.66 35.08 -0.89
N GLU A 307 66.00 33.84 -0.54
CA GLU A 307 65.33 33.05 0.51
C GLU A 307 63.95 33.53 1.02
N PHE A 308 62.94 32.64 0.92
CA PHE A 308 62.29 31.90 2.02
C PHE A 308 60.75 31.74 1.93
N ALA A 309 60.35 30.47 2.11
CA ALA A 309 59.10 29.92 2.66
C ALA A 309 57.78 30.04 1.90
N GLU A 310 57.26 28.87 1.49
CA GLU A 310 55.97 28.24 1.85
C GLU A 310 55.66 27.19 0.78
N GLU A 311 55.19 25.97 1.00
CA GLU A 311 54.74 25.23 2.15
C GLU A 311 54.65 23.77 1.67
N ILE A 312 54.91 22.80 2.55
CA ILE A 312 54.74 21.38 2.25
C ILE A 312 53.23 21.12 2.10
N GLY A 313 52.82 20.53 0.97
CA GLY A 313 51.42 20.17 0.72
C GLY A 313 51.27 18.99 -0.25
N ASP A 314 51.41 17.78 0.29
CA ASP A 314 50.83 16.51 -0.15
C ASP A 314 50.38 16.35 -1.62
N GLY A 315 51.14 15.57 -2.38
CA GLY A 315 50.73 15.13 -3.71
C GLY A 315 51.53 13.97 -4.30
N GLN A 316 52.17 13.15 -3.46
CA GLN A 316 52.87 11.95 -3.93
C GLN A 316 51.84 10.84 -4.16
N TYR A 317 51.32 10.76 -5.40
CA TYR A 317 50.44 9.68 -5.82
C TYR A 317 51.20 8.35 -5.85
N ILE A 318 50.96 7.53 -4.84
CA ILE A 318 51.25 6.09 -4.87
C ILE A 318 50.20 5.45 -5.78
N LEU A 319 50.62 5.04 -6.98
CA LEU A 319 49.88 4.12 -7.84
C LEU A 319 49.71 2.79 -7.09
N LEU A 320 48.58 2.62 -6.42
CA LEU A 320 48.21 1.34 -5.84
C LEU A 320 47.80 0.37 -6.96
N LYS A 321 48.57 -0.71 -6.98
CA LYS A 321 48.45 -1.94 -7.75
C LYS A 321 47.04 -2.53 -7.63
N LYS A 322 46.35 -2.65 -8.76
CA LYS A 322 45.09 -3.40 -8.94
C LYS A 322 45.41 -4.91 -8.94
N SER A 323 44.83 -5.67 -8.00
CA SER A 323 44.86 -7.13 -7.98
C SER A 323 43.44 -7.70 -8.08
N GLY A 324 43.17 -8.41 -9.20
CA GLY A 324 42.15 -9.46 -9.45
C GLY A 324 40.68 -9.18 -9.09
N VAL A 325 39.64 -9.76 -9.66
CA VAL A 325 39.32 -10.91 -10.53
C VAL A 325 37.83 -10.64 -10.88
N ASN A 326 37.33 -10.48 -12.11
CA ASN A 326 36.88 -11.51 -13.06
C ASN A 326 36.12 -10.83 -14.23
N GLU A 327 36.19 -11.45 -15.42
CA GLU A 327 35.21 -11.47 -16.55
C GLU A 327 34.63 -10.13 -17.07
N ALA A 328 34.52 -9.84 -18.36
CA ALA A 328 34.69 -10.58 -19.61
C ALA A 328 34.85 -9.54 -20.75
N ASP A 329 35.15 -10.07 -21.92
CA ASP A 329 35.09 -9.46 -23.26
C ASP A 329 36.37 -8.88 -23.87
N GLU A 330 36.58 -9.44 -25.06
CA GLU A 330 37.75 -9.55 -25.92
C GLU A 330 37.62 -8.50 -27.07
N PRO A 331 38.44 -8.54 -28.15
CA PRO A 331 39.74 -7.88 -28.28
C PRO A 331 39.77 -6.79 -29.37
N THR A 332 40.85 -6.01 -29.45
CA THR A 332 41.44 -5.53 -30.72
C THR A 332 42.83 -4.92 -30.41
N ALA A 333 43.93 -5.63 -30.66
CA ALA A 333 44.64 -5.78 -31.93
C ALA A 333 45.78 -4.75 -32.14
N ASN A 334 47.00 -5.30 -32.18
CA ASN A 334 48.19 -4.83 -32.91
C ASN A 334 48.94 -3.61 -32.30
N SER A 335 50.26 -3.59 -32.11
CA SER A 335 51.31 -4.05 -33.01
C SER A 335 52.69 -4.06 -32.31
N ARG A 336 53.65 -4.74 -32.94
CA ARG A 336 54.92 -5.24 -32.38
C ARG A 336 56.10 -4.28 -32.55
N LYS A 337 57.01 -4.33 -31.56
CA LYS A 337 58.50 -4.35 -31.60
C LYS A 337 59.25 -3.84 -32.84
N LEU A 338 60.31 -3.04 -32.61
CA LEU A 338 61.67 -3.08 -33.21
C LEU A 338 62.51 -1.99 -32.49
N ILE A 339 63.57 -2.20 -31.70
CA ILE A 339 64.91 -2.78 -31.94
C ILE A 339 65.58 -2.23 -33.22
N ARG A 340 66.61 -1.35 -33.11
CA ARG A 340 68.07 -1.68 -33.29
C ARG A 340 68.98 -0.47 -33.57
N ARG A 341 70.12 -0.47 -32.86
CA ARG A 341 71.53 -0.25 -33.27
C ARG A 341 72.03 1.08 -33.91
N ASN A 342 72.93 1.69 -33.13
CA ASN A 342 74.24 2.24 -33.50
C ASN A 342 74.81 1.83 -34.87
N ARG A 343 75.36 2.80 -35.60
CA ARG A 343 76.60 2.63 -36.38
C ARG A 343 77.32 3.97 -36.64
N ARG A 344 78.58 4.02 -36.22
CA ARG A 344 79.63 4.97 -36.62
C ARG A 344 80.12 4.65 -38.05
N SER A 345 80.41 5.66 -38.87
CA SER A 345 81.36 5.60 -40.01
C SER A 345 81.49 7.00 -40.63
N SER A 346 82.50 7.81 -40.27
CA SER A 346 83.78 8.03 -40.97
C SER A 346 83.73 8.81 -42.31
N ARG A 347 84.20 10.07 -42.22
CA ARG A 347 85.27 10.71 -43.02
C ARG A 347 85.02 11.05 -44.49
N LYS A 348 84.96 12.36 -44.76
CA LYS A 348 85.73 13.16 -45.77
C LYS A 348 85.24 14.62 -45.66
N GLN A 349 85.95 15.51 -44.95
CA GLN A 349 86.84 16.54 -45.53
C GLN A 349 86.24 17.31 -46.73
N SER A 350 85.60 18.43 -46.43
CA SER A 350 85.63 19.63 -47.28
C SER A 350 85.71 20.84 -46.35
N MET A 351 86.69 21.71 -46.57
CA MET A 351 86.95 22.90 -45.75
C MET A 351 85.89 23.98 -45.98
N ILE A 352 84.68 23.75 -45.48
CA ILE A 352 83.66 24.73 -45.12
C ILE A 352 82.90 24.06 -43.97
N LYS A 353 83.00 24.55 -42.72
CA LYS A 353 82.27 23.96 -41.59
C LYS A 353 80.77 24.25 -41.79
N GLN A 354 80.04 23.29 -42.35
CA GLN A 354 78.57 23.35 -42.41
C GLN A 354 78.01 23.21 -40.99
N MET A 355 77.13 24.13 -40.59
CA MET A 355 76.41 24.08 -39.31
C MET A 355 75.29 23.06 -39.41
N THR A 356 75.28 22.08 -38.50
CA THR A 356 74.20 21.10 -38.37
C THR A 356 73.24 21.55 -37.27
N HIS A 357 72.02 21.93 -37.65
CA HIS A 357 70.95 22.33 -36.73
C HIS A 357 70.15 21.13 -36.24
N THR A 358 69.51 21.24 -35.07
CA THR A 358 68.52 20.25 -34.62
C THR A 358 67.25 20.34 -35.46
N ALA A 359 66.54 19.22 -35.66
CA ALA A 359 65.34 19.19 -36.49
C ALA A 359 64.23 20.15 -36.00
N GLU A 360 64.18 20.40 -34.69
CA GLU A 360 63.28 21.38 -34.09
C GLU A 360 63.61 22.80 -34.57
N VAL A 361 64.88 23.21 -34.50
CA VAL A 361 65.34 24.54 -34.97
C VAL A 361 65.07 24.71 -36.47
N LEU A 362 65.28 23.66 -37.28
CA LEU A 362 64.91 23.70 -38.70
C LEU A 362 63.42 23.93 -38.92
N ASN A 363 62.55 23.30 -38.12
CA ASN A 363 61.11 23.55 -38.20
C ASN A 363 60.75 24.97 -37.78
N GLN A 364 61.42 25.55 -36.78
CA GLN A 364 61.21 26.95 -36.37
C GLN A 364 61.58 27.92 -37.50
N PHE A 365 62.69 27.68 -38.21
CA PHE A 365 63.05 28.45 -39.40
C PHE A 365 62.01 28.30 -40.52
N LEU A 366 61.49 27.09 -40.75
CA LEU A 366 60.43 26.86 -41.75
C LEU A 366 59.12 27.55 -41.38
N THR A 367 58.74 27.59 -40.10
CA THR A 367 57.56 28.32 -39.61
C THR A 367 57.68 29.81 -39.90
N LEU A 368 58.87 30.40 -39.72
CA LEU A 368 59.18 31.79 -40.07
C LEU A 368 59.52 31.99 -41.56
N ARG A 369 59.42 30.93 -42.38
CA ARG A 369 59.77 30.90 -43.82
C ARG A 369 61.18 31.39 -44.14
N LEU A 370 62.11 31.23 -43.20
CA LEU A 370 63.52 31.53 -43.38
C LEU A 370 64.30 30.27 -43.74
N VAL A 371 65.37 30.44 -44.52
CA VAL A 371 66.30 29.35 -44.82
C VAL A 371 67.33 29.28 -43.69
N ALA A 372 67.43 28.12 -43.05
CA ALA A 372 68.41 27.92 -41.98
C ALA A 372 69.84 28.12 -42.51
N PRO A 373 70.71 28.88 -41.82
CA PRO A 373 72.05 29.17 -42.28
C PRO A 373 72.88 27.88 -42.31
N ALA A 374 73.34 27.48 -43.49
CA ALA A 374 74.16 26.27 -43.64
C ALA A 374 75.63 26.53 -43.26
N THR A 375 76.09 27.77 -43.30
CA THR A 375 77.49 28.16 -43.08
C THR A 375 77.59 29.25 -42.02
N THR A 376 78.70 29.27 -41.26
CA THR A 376 78.96 30.30 -40.23
C THR A 376 79.02 31.73 -40.78
N ALA A 377 79.37 31.90 -42.07
CA ALA A 377 79.33 33.21 -42.74
C ALA A 377 77.89 33.73 -42.93
N ASP A 378 76.93 32.82 -43.14
CA ASP A 378 75.53 33.15 -43.39
C ASP A 378 74.75 33.41 -42.09
N VAL A 379 75.36 33.11 -40.93
CA VAL A 379 74.76 33.32 -39.60
C VAL A 379 74.54 34.80 -39.33
N GLY A 380 75.45 35.68 -39.77
CA GLY A 380 75.30 37.13 -39.63
C GLY A 380 74.11 37.65 -40.43
N ASP A 381 73.99 37.21 -41.68
CA ASP A 381 72.90 37.63 -42.57
C ASP A 381 71.55 37.09 -42.10
N THR A 382 71.49 35.85 -41.64
CA THR A 382 70.26 35.26 -41.09
C THR A 382 69.87 35.84 -39.72
N LEU A 383 70.83 36.26 -38.89
CA LEU A 383 70.55 37.04 -37.67
C LEU A 383 69.94 38.40 -38.01
N ASN A 384 70.48 39.10 -39.00
CA ASN A 384 69.92 40.37 -39.45
C ASN A 384 68.51 40.20 -40.02
N GLN A 385 68.26 39.11 -40.76
CA GLN A 385 66.91 38.75 -41.25
C GLN A 385 65.94 38.43 -40.10
N LEU A 386 66.38 37.70 -39.07
CA LEU A 386 65.56 37.42 -37.88
C LEU A 386 65.26 38.67 -37.06
N VAL A 387 66.23 39.58 -36.90
CA VAL A 387 66.02 40.85 -36.21
C VAL A 387 65.07 41.76 -37.02
N ALA A 388 65.20 41.77 -38.34
CA ALA A 388 64.28 42.50 -39.21
C ALA A 388 62.85 41.92 -39.16
N LEU A 389 62.69 40.60 -39.24
CA LEU A 389 61.39 39.94 -39.09
C LEU A 389 60.81 40.13 -37.70
N LYS A 390 61.63 40.05 -36.65
CA LYS A 390 61.20 40.36 -35.27
C LYS A 390 60.65 41.78 -35.20
N SER A 391 61.37 42.76 -35.73
CA SER A 391 60.91 44.15 -35.73
C SER A 391 59.65 44.34 -36.57
N GLN A 392 59.45 43.57 -37.64
CA GLN A 392 58.20 43.58 -38.41
C GLN A 392 57.04 43.01 -37.59
N TYR A 393 57.23 41.87 -36.93
CA TYR A 393 56.19 41.29 -36.07
C TYR A 393 55.88 42.18 -34.86
N GLU A 394 56.87 42.85 -34.26
CA GLU A 394 56.65 43.83 -33.20
C GLU A 394 55.89 45.07 -33.72
N GLN A 395 56.19 45.55 -34.93
CA GLN A 395 55.43 46.65 -35.55
C GLN A 395 54.01 46.24 -35.95
N GLU A 396 53.82 45.03 -36.47
CA GLU A 396 52.50 44.48 -36.79
C GLU A 396 51.69 44.23 -35.51
N GLN A 397 52.35 43.83 -34.42
CA GLN A 397 51.77 43.71 -33.09
C GLN A 397 51.32 45.08 -32.55
N ASP A 398 52.16 46.11 -32.63
CA ASP A 398 51.82 47.48 -32.24
C ASP A 398 50.70 48.07 -33.12
N GLN A 399 50.71 47.78 -34.42
CA GLN A 399 49.64 48.17 -35.34
C GLN A 399 48.33 47.45 -35.02
N ALA A 400 48.36 46.15 -34.74
CA ALA A 400 47.18 45.39 -34.34
C ALA A 400 46.60 45.89 -33.01
N LEU A 401 47.46 46.22 -32.04
CA LEU A 401 47.05 46.81 -30.76
C LEU A 401 46.44 48.21 -30.93
N SER A 402 47.01 49.04 -31.83
CA SER A 402 46.49 50.40 -32.09
C SER A 402 45.19 50.41 -32.92
N CYS A 403 45.02 49.49 -33.88
CA CYS A 403 43.75 49.31 -34.59
C CYS A 403 42.65 48.77 -33.67
N SER A 404 42.96 47.82 -32.78
CA SER A 404 42.02 47.28 -31.79
C SER A 404 41.48 48.35 -30.83
N LEU A 405 42.31 49.31 -30.40
CA LEU A 405 41.89 50.40 -29.52
C LEU A 405 40.91 51.40 -30.20
N ASN A 406 40.96 51.53 -31.52
CA ASN A 406 40.06 52.41 -32.27
C ASN A 406 38.69 51.78 -32.58
N GLU A 407 38.59 50.44 -32.65
CA GLU A 407 37.31 49.73 -32.84
C GLU A 407 36.47 49.66 -31.55
N VAL A 408 37.08 49.54 -30.37
CA VAL A 408 36.33 49.51 -29.09
C VAL A 408 35.66 50.87 -28.78
N ALA A 409 36.22 51.97 -29.30
CA ALA A 409 35.64 53.30 -29.13
C ALA A 409 34.41 53.57 -30.02
N SER A 410 34.21 52.82 -31.11
CA SER A 410 33.06 53.00 -32.01
C SER A 410 31.89 52.04 -31.73
N ASP A 411 32.14 50.89 -31.07
CA ASP A 411 31.09 49.88 -30.82
C ASP A 411 30.43 49.97 -29.43
N ALA A 412 31.03 50.71 -28.48
CA ALA A 412 30.43 50.98 -27.17
C ALA A 412 29.16 51.86 -27.22
N GLY A 413 28.81 52.40 -28.38
CA GLY A 413 27.63 53.27 -28.58
C GLY A 413 26.34 52.55 -29.00
N VAL A 414 26.39 51.30 -29.47
CA VAL A 414 25.23 50.67 -30.14
C VAL A 414 24.63 49.49 -29.36
N SER A 415 25.41 48.81 -28.50
CA SER A 415 24.93 47.58 -27.84
C SER A 415 24.06 47.81 -26.59
N ALA A 416 24.13 48.97 -25.93
CA ALA A 416 23.38 49.25 -24.70
C ALA A 416 21.86 49.39 -24.90
N THR A 417 21.40 49.71 -26.12
CA THR A 417 19.96 49.93 -26.40
C THR A 417 19.21 48.65 -26.79
N GLU A 418 19.90 47.64 -27.32
CA GLU A 418 19.25 46.39 -27.76
C GLU A 418 18.98 45.43 -26.58
N SER A 419 19.85 45.43 -25.55
CA SER A 419 19.64 44.61 -24.35
C SER A 419 18.46 45.08 -23.49
N LEU A 420 18.16 46.39 -23.47
CA LEU A 420 17.02 46.93 -22.72
C LEU A 420 15.66 46.57 -23.37
N ILE A 421 15.63 46.50 -24.71
CA ILE A 421 14.42 46.17 -25.48
C ILE A 421 14.04 44.69 -25.32
N CYS A 422 15.03 43.80 -25.21
CA CYS A 422 14.78 42.37 -25.03
C CYS A 422 14.28 42.02 -23.61
N GLU A 423 14.71 42.78 -22.59
CA GLU A 423 14.29 42.55 -21.20
C GLU A 423 12.86 43.03 -20.92
N MET A 424 12.41 44.11 -21.58
CA MET A 424 11.00 44.55 -21.49
C MET A 424 10.03 43.56 -22.16
N SER A 425 10.44 42.87 -23.24
CA SER A 425 9.59 41.85 -23.88
C SER A 425 9.32 40.63 -22.99
N ARG A 426 10.21 40.30 -22.03
CA ARG A 426 9.99 39.19 -21.09
C ARG A 426 9.05 39.51 -19.94
N GLN A 427 8.85 40.80 -19.61
CA GLN A 427 7.95 41.19 -18.53
C GLN A 427 6.48 41.20 -18.99
N VAL A 428 6.20 41.48 -20.26
CA VAL A 428 4.83 41.50 -20.81
C VAL A 428 4.25 40.08 -20.92
N SER A 429 5.05 39.05 -21.25
CA SER A 429 4.53 37.68 -21.38
C SER A 429 4.17 36.98 -20.07
N LYS A 430 4.51 37.56 -18.90
CA LYS A 430 4.19 36.95 -17.59
C LYS A 430 2.87 37.42 -16.99
N THR A 431 2.22 38.44 -17.55
CA THR A 431 0.96 38.97 -16.99
C THR A 431 -0.29 38.44 -17.69
N GLU A 432 -0.19 37.74 -18.81
CA GLU A 432 -1.36 37.22 -19.55
C GLU A 432 -1.72 35.75 -19.24
N SER A 433 -0.96 35.02 -18.41
CA SER A 433 -1.24 33.60 -18.13
C SER A 433 -1.90 33.32 -16.77
N SER A 434 -2.52 34.32 -16.13
CA SER A 434 -3.11 34.21 -14.79
C SER A 434 -4.64 34.36 -14.76
N GLU A 435 -5.29 34.54 -15.92
CA GLU A 435 -6.75 34.59 -16.06
C GLU A 435 -7.22 33.40 -16.90
N GLU A 436 -7.25 32.20 -16.31
CA GLU A 436 -8.14 31.07 -16.66
C GLU A 436 -7.71 29.83 -15.87
N GLY A 437 -8.46 29.47 -14.81
CA GLY A 437 -8.27 28.25 -14.02
C GLY A 437 -8.80 28.33 -12.61
#